data_AF-A0A7H9AUZ7-F1
#
_entry.id   AF-A0A7H9AUZ7-F1
#
_cell.length_a   1.000
_cell.length_b   1.000
_cell.length_c   1.000
_cell.angle_alpha   90.00
_cell.angle_beta   90.00
_cell.angle_gamma   90.00
#
_symmetry.space_group_name_H-M   'P 1'
#
loop_
_entity.id
_entity.type
_entity.pdbx_description
1 polymer ?
#
loop_
_entity_poly.entity_id
_entity_poly.type
_entity_poly.pdbx_seq_one_letter_code
_entity_poly.pdbx_strand_id
1 'polypeptide(L)'
;MDASREAIGKYERNEAVPSVGTAKNIADVFDVSLDYLVGEGVNAFFDKKTVKRLRDIHNLDQETCNMLFRLIDTVLRDTNAKKASHPKFLRIKNHSY
;
A
#
# COMPACT_ATOMS: atom_id res chain seq x y z
N MET A 1 14.35 16.96 -13.03
CA MET A 1 13.14 16.53 -13.76
C MET A 1 12.85 17.62 -14.77
N ASP A 2 13.08 17.35 -16.05
CA ASP A 2 12.91 18.35 -17.12
C ASP A 2 11.53 18.22 -17.75
N ALA A 3 10.47 18.39 -16.96
CA ALA A 3 9.12 18.56 -17.49
C ALA A 3 8.70 20.02 -17.30
N SER A 4 8.15 20.62 -18.35
CA SER A 4 7.59 21.97 -18.24
C SER A 4 6.39 21.97 -17.31
N ARG A 5 6.12 23.11 -16.66
CA ARG A 5 4.90 23.30 -15.85
C ARG A 5 3.63 23.00 -16.65
N GLU A 6 3.65 23.31 -17.94
CA GLU A 6 2.54 22.98 -18.85
C GLU A 6 2.37 21.46 -19.03
N ALA A 7 3.46 20.72 -19.22
CA ALA A 7 3.41 19.26 -19.34
C ALA A 7 2.89 18.60 -18.06
N ILE A 8 3.34 19.07 -16.88
CA ILE A 8 2.84 18.60 -15.58
C ILE A 8 1.34 18.83 -15.47
N GLY A 9 0.86 20.03 -15.82
CA GLY A 9 -0.57 20.32 -15.79
C GLY A 9 -1.39 19.44 -16.75
N LYS A 10 -0.85 19.08 -17.91
CA LYS A 10 -1.50 18.13 -18.83
C LYS A 10 -1.58 16.72 -18.24
N TYR A 11 -0.55 16.28 -17.51
CA TYR A 11 -0.58 14.98 -16.82
C TYR A 11 -1.64 14.93 -15.72
N GLU A 12 -1.73 15.97 -14.89
CA GLU A 12 -2.71 16.06 -13.80
C GLU A 12 -4.17 16.08 -14.29
N ARG A 13 -4.41 16.60 -15.50
CA ARG A 13 -5.73 16.65 -16.14
C ARG A 13 -6.03 15.48 -17.08
N ASN A 14 -5.14 14.48 -17.16
CA ASN A 14 -5.24 13.36 -18.10
C ASN A 14 -5.30 13.77 -19.59
N GLU A 15 -4.79 14.95 -19.93
CA GLU A 15 -4.69 15.46 -21.31
C GLU A 15 -3.46 14.90 -22.04
N ALA A 16 -2.49 14.38 -21.29
CA ALA A 16 -1.30 13.69 -21.79
C ALA A 16 -0.89 12.57 -20.83
N VAL A 17 -0.26 11.52 -21.37
CA VAL A 17 0.31 10.43 -20.58
C VAL A 17 1.83 10.63 -20.52
N PRO A 18 2.46 10.59 -19.32
CA PRO A 18 3.91 10.69 -19.22
C PRO A 18 4.58 9.47 -19.88
N SER A 19 5.76 9.68 -20.48
CA SER A 19 6.60 8.54 -20.88
C SER A 19 6.99 7.72 -19.64
N VAL A 20 7.37 6.45 -19.83
CA VAL A 20 7.84 5.60 -18.71
C VAL A 20 8.99 6.24 -17.94
N GLY A 21 9.95 6.87 -18.63
CA GLY A 21 11.06 7.58 -18.01
C GLY A 21 10.60 8.81 -17.22
N THR A 22 9.63 9.57 -17.75
CA THR A 22 9.02 10.71 -17.05
C THR A 22 8.26 10.25 -15.81
N ALA A 23 7.44 9.22 -15.93
CA ALA A 23 6.68 8.64 -14.82
C ALA A 23 7.61 8.12 -13.72
N LYS A 24 8.71 7.45 -14.08
CA LYS A 24 9.76 7.04 -13.13
C LYS A 24 10.36 8.25 -12.40
N ASN A 25 10.74 9.31 -13.12
CA ASN A 25 11.31 10.51 -12.51
C ASN A 25 10.31 11.20 -11.56
N ILE A 26 9.02 11.21 -11.90
CA ILE A 26 7.95 11.69 -11.02
C ILE A 26 7.89 10.83 -9.76
N ALA A 27 7.85 9.51 -9.91
CA ALA A 27 7.80 8.57 -8.80
C ALA A 27 9.01 8.77 -7.85
N ASP A 28 10.23 8.89 -8.39
CA ASP A 28 11.45 9.14 -7.63
C ASP A 28 11.40 10.49 -6.88
N VAL A 29 10.92 11.56 -7.51
CA VAL A 29 10.76 12.89 -6.87
C VAL A 29 9.77 12.83 -5.71
N PHE A 30 8.65 12.16 -5.91
CA PHE A 30 7.66 11.96 -4.86
C PHE A 30 8.04 10.84 -3.90
N ASP A 31 9.17 10.15 -4.10
CA ASP A 31 9.56 9.03 -3.23
C ASP A 31 8.79 7.70 -3.43
N VAL A 32 7.80 7.68 -4.32
CA VAL A 32 6.79 6.61 -4.40
C VAL A 32 7.20 5.54 -5.41
N SER A 33 6.53 4.39 -5.38
CA SER A 33 6.68 3.39 -6.42
C SER A 33 5.90 3.77 -7.68
N LEU A 34 6.30 3.23 -8.83
CA LEU A 34 5.66 3.55 -10.11
C LEU A 34 4.20 3.07 -10.16
N ASP A 35 3.90 1.92 -9.56
CA ASP A 35 2.54 1.38 -9.41
C ASP A 35 1.67 2.25 -8.49
N TYR A 36 2.23 2.84 -7.44
CA TYR A 36 1.57 3.86 -6.64
C TYR A 36 1.22 5.10 -7.47
N LEU A 37 2.14 5.56 -8.34
CA LEU A 37 1.93 6.74 -9.18
C LEU A 37 0.80 6.56 -10.18
N VAL A 38 0.65 5.36 -10.78
CA VAL A 38 -0.43 5.09 -11.74
C VAL A 38 -1.76 4.73 -11.07
N GLY A 39 -1.79 4.58 -9.74
CA GLY A 39 -2.98 4.18 -9.00
C GLY A 39 -3.45 2.75 -9.30
N GLU A 40 -2.60 1.96 -9.95
CA GLU A 40 -2.87 0.60 -10.37
C GLU A 40 -1.82 -0.33 -9.77
N GLY A 41 -2.27 -1.39 -9.08
CA GLY A 41 -1.39 -2.41 -8.50
C GLY A 41 -1.54 -2.56 -6.99
N VAL A 42 -1.21 -3.75 -6.50
CA VAL A 42 -1.38 -4.13 -5.08
C VAL A 42 -0.59 -3.20 -4.15
N ASN A 43 0.52 -2.62 -4.62
CA ASN A 43 1.35 -1.75 -3.78
C ASN A 43 0.92 -0.29 -3.74
N ALA A 44 -0.05 0.13 -4.57
CA ALA A 44 -0.56 1.51 -4.54
C ALA A 44 -1.23 1.87 -3.19
N PHE A 45 -1.54 0.86 -2.37
CA PHE A 45 -2.13 1.04 -1.04
C PHE A 45 -1.11 1.09 0.10
N PHE A 46 0.16 0.77 -0.15
CA PHE A 46 1.18 0.72 0.91
C PHE A 46 2.01 2.00 0.94
N ASP A 47 2.18 2.56 2.14
CA ASP A 47 3.15 3.63 2.33
C ASP A 47 4.60 3.08 2.17
N LYS A 48 5.52 3.97 1.80
CA LYS A 48 6.93 3.59 1.56
C LYS A 48 7.63 3.04 2.79
N LYS A 49 7.26 3.47 4.00
CA LYS A 49 7.87 2.95 5.24
C LYS A 49 7.48 1.49 5.42
N THR A 50 6.24 1.14 5.11
CA THR A 50 5.73 -0.23 5.12
C THR A 50 6.48 -1.09 4.09
N VAL A 51 6.61 -0.61 2.84
CA VAL A 51 7.40 -1.30 1.80
C VAL A 51 8.87 -1.45 2.21
N LYS A 52 9.49 -0.40 2.77
CA LYS A 52 10.88 -0.43 3.24
C LYS A 52 11.07 -1.47 4.35
N ARG A 53 10.20 -1.51 5.35
CA ARG A 53 10.27 -2.51 6.43
C ARG A 53 10.20 -3.93 5.89
N LEU A 54 9.29 -4.20 4.94
CA LEU A 54 9.19 -5.53 4.32
C LEU A 54 10.48 -5.91 3.57
N ARG A 55 11.09 -4.95 2.85
CA ARG A 55 12.38 -5.14 2.20
C ARG A 55 13.50 -5.42 3.21
N ASP A 56 13.54 -4.64 4.28
CA ASP A 56 14.53 -4.79 5.35
C ASP A 56 14.41 -6.17 6.01
N ILE A 57 13.19 -6.64 6.27
CA ILE A 57 12.90 -8.00 6.79
C ILE A 57 13.43 -9.08 5.83
N HIS A 58 13.17 -8.93 4.54
CA HIS A 58 13.62 -9.88 3.52
C HIS A 58 15.15 -9.96 3.39
N ASN A 59 15.86 -8.89 3.75
CA ASN A 59 17.32 -8.82 3.71
C ASN A 59 18.01 -9.36 4.97
N LEU A 60 17.24 -9.79 5.99
CA LEU A 60 17.78 -10.45 7.18
C LEU A 60 18.24 -11.88 6.86
N ASP A 61 18.93 -12.50 7.80
CA ASP A 61 19.24 -13.93 7.70
C ASP A 61 17.94 -14.76 7.66
N GLN A 62 18.04 -15.96 7.06
CA GLN A 62 16.88 -16.79 6.77
C GLN A 62 16.09 -17.17 8.03
N GLU A 63 16.77 -17.39 9.16
CA GLU A 63 16.13 -17.78 10.41
C GLU A 63 15.29 -16.63 10.97
N THR A 64 15.91 -15.45 11.09
CA THR A 64 15.24 -14.24 11.59
C THR A 64 14.08 -13.82 10.67
N CYS A 65 14.30 -13.87 9.36
CA CYS A 65 13.28 -13.57 8.35
C CYS A 65 12.05 -14.49 8.50
N ASN A 66 12.27 -15.80 8.60
CA ASN A 66 11.20 -16.78 8.79
C ASN A 66 10.45 -16.57 10.12
N MET A 67 11.18 -16.26 11.19
CA MET A 67 10.56 -15.99 12.49
C MET A 67 9.63 -14.78 12.45
N LEU A 68 10.06 -13.68 11.81
CA LEU A 68 9.23 -12.49 11.66
C LEU A 68 7.98 -12.75 10.82
N PHE A 69 8.09 -13.49 9.72
CA PHE A 69 6.92 -13.87 8.93
C PHE A 69 5.93 -14.73 9.71
N ARG A 70 6.41 -15.68 10.53
CA ARG A 70 5.54 -16.48 11.41
C ARG A 70 4.79 -15.62 12.43
N LEU A 71 5.43 -14.58 12.97
CA LEU A 71 4.79 -13.65 13.89
C LEU A 71 3.70 -12.85 13.18
N ILE A 72 3.98 -12.32 12.00
CA ILE A 72 3.00 -11.62 11.15
C ILE A 72 1.79 -12.53 10.89
N ASP A 73 2.02 -13.76 10.42
CA ASP A 73 0.96 -14.72 10.10
C ASP A 73 0.10 -15.08 11.32
N THR A 74 0.73 -15.24 12.48
CA THR A 74 0.04 -15.56 13.73
C THR A 74 -0.88 -14.42 14.16
N VAL A 75 -0.39 -13.17 14.14
CA VAL A 75 -1.20 -11.99 14.47
C VAL A 75 -2.38 -11.82 13.51
N LEU A 76 -2.15 -12.03 12.21
CA LEU A 76 -3.20 -11.96 11.19
C LEU A 76 -4.27 -13.05 11.40
N ARG A 77 -3.85 -14.29 11.67
CA ARG A 77 -4.74 -15.42 11.97
C ARG A 77 -5.59 -15.14 13.19
N ASP A 78 -4.99 -14.72 14.29
CA ASP A 78 -5.69 -14.42 15.54
C ASP A 78 -6.70 -13.28 15.38
N THR A 79 -6.31 -12.23 14.64
CA THR A 79 -7.20 -11.10 14.36
C THR A 79 -8.40 -11.52 13.52
N ASN A 80 -8.19 -12.37 12.52
CA ASN A 80 -9.26 -12.88 11.66
C ASN A 80 -10.19 -13.84 12.42
N ALA A 81 -9.63 -14.71 13.28
CA ALA A 81 -10.41 -15.57 14.16
C ALA A 81 -11.30 -14.75 15.11
N LYS A 82 -10.76 -13.70 15.75
CA LYS A 82 -11.54 -12.79 16.62
C LYS A 82 -12.67 -12.09 15.86
N LYS A 83 -12.42 -11.61 14.63
CA LYS A 83 -13.46 -11.00 13.78
C LYS A 83 -14.58 -11.99 13.43
N ALA A 84 -14.23 -13.25 13.16
CA ALA A 84 -15.20 -14.30 12.85
C ALA A 84 -16.03 -14.71 14.08
N SER A 85 -15.44 -14.71 15.28
CA SER A 85 -16.13 -15.05 16.53
C SER A 85 -16.96 -13.90 17.12
N HIS A 86 -16.78 -12.66 16.67
CA HIS A 86 -17.62 -11.50 17.02
C HIS A 86 -18.22 -10.85 15.75
N PRO A 87 -19.15 -11.53 15.05
CA PRO A 87 -19.90 -10.89 13.97
C PRO A 87 -20.78 -9.77 14.57
N LYS A 88 -20.91 -8.64 13.86
CA LYS A 88 -21.70 -7.44 14.24
C LYS A 88 -23.22 -7.68 14.37
N PHE A 89 -23.66 -8.71 15.08
CA PHE A 89 -25.07 -9.02 15.32
C PHE A 89 -25.45 -8.79 16.79
N LEU A 90 -25.46 -7.52 17.22
CA LEU A 90 -26.12 -7.12 18.48
C LEU A 90 -26.41 -5.61 18.53
N ARG A 91 -26.89 -5.02 17.43
CA ARG A 91 -27.43 -3.65 17.46
C ARG A 91 -28.61 -3.45 16.50
N ILE A 92 -29.63 -4.30 16.65
CA ILE A 92 -31.00 -4.03 16.17
C ILE A 92 -32.00 -4.86 16.99
N LYS A 93 -32.02 -4.63 18.31
CA LYS A 93 -33.19 -4.89 19.16
C LYS A 93 -33.15 -3.85 20.26
N ASN A 94 -33.79 -2.72 20.03
CA ASN A 94 -34.31 -1.80 21.05
C ASN A 94 -34.98 -0.62 20.33
N HIS A 95 -36.18 -0.83 19.81
CA HIS A 95 -37.23 0.18 19.70
C HIS A 95 -38.56 -0.53 19.47
N SER A 96 -39.16 -0.95 20.57
CA SER A 96 -40.59 -1.21 20.70
C SER A 96 -40.92 -0.94 22.15
N TYR A 97 -41.41 0.27 22.43
CA TYR A 97 -42.56 0.61 23.26
C TYR A 97 -42.90 2.07 22.97
#